data_AF-A0A2M8R9Z9-F1
#
_entry.id   AF-A0A2M8R9Z9-F1
#
_cell.length_a   1.000
_cell.length_b   1.000
_cell.length_c   1.000
_cell.angle_alpha   90.00
_cell.angle_beta   90.00
_cell.angle_gamma   90.00
#
_symmetry.space_group_name_H-M   'P 1'
#
loop_
_entity.id
_entity.type
_entity.pdbx_description
1 polymer ?
#
loop_
_entity_poly.entity_id
_entity_poly.type
_entity_poly.pdbx_seq_one_letter_code
_entity_poly.pdbx_strand_id
1 'polypeptide(L)'
;MLYRIKAAETELRASASDTAASNGTLFEGEDIGEGIETADRLWLKVDFGPLPSQKGFVLAADCQDQAGEPRRQVPRESFVHACVTTELRFNDDAAIKPWPVLADFLVARAIIETGIGNAQPIIPGSDGVGPLQVSRKEWAAFVANGGALVRHATEVDRQDPIRQIDAAAYRMHDDTAKLSKIRTPEGSNDPFVPQFLDVFFAYLTDSPEAALALRDAMVTLENRTEPVTKFLHGPLTDDQISFVHNARTRFFGSQSSPKTLNEVVTGVGDILDKALKQAFDDIKRFIPEAVPVTSVPELGGAGATFVEKAPIIMRALMADFGFKDFQAAAILGNIGQECGGFTLFQERHPISGRGGIGWCQWTADRRVNYENFCRDNQLDPQSDKANYSFMKHEMTNTSERGVVARLQATTEINAATELFMRVYERPGIPALEKRQTWAQRALSAFKGIGTLGTDAQTLQQQINAGRIIFDSATLKNELLGLNTGTKVSPKLQALVLKISQLVPVIRISSLVRSGTGSHHTEGRAVDIGNEEIAGGLLPLIATADQVVQLGIDELIFDAAILHEADRNKFNFDQGAKHNFNESTLNQHGNHIHFAVLA
;
A
#
# COMPACT_ATOMS: atom_id res chain seq x y z
N MET A 1 -10.48 35.13 -16.93
CA MET A 1 -11.80 34.87 -16.32
C MET A 1 -12.64 34.09 -17.31
N LEU A 2 -13.46 33.14 -16.86
CA LEU A 2 -14.32 32.37 -17.77
C LEU A 2 -15.60 33.15 -18.03
N TYR A 3 -16.01 33.23 -19.29
CA TYR A 3 -17.19 33.98 -19.70
C TYR A 3 -18.19 33.10 -20.44
N ARG A 4 -19.46 33.49 -20.33
CA ARG A 4 -20.57 32.97 -21.10
C ARG A 4 -21.32 34.12 -21.75
N ILE A 5 -21.92 33.89 -22.92
CA ILE A 5 -22.80 34.88 -23.56
C ILE A 5 -24.10 34.99 -22.76
N LYS A 6 -24.47 36.22 -22.40
CA LYS A 6 -25.77 36.55 -21.76
C LYS A 6 -26.73 37.30 -22.68
N ALA A 7 -26.23 37.85 -23.78
CA ALA A 7 -27.08 38.45 -24.81
C ALA A 7 -27.78 37.36 -25.62
N ALA A 8 -28.99 37.62 -26.11
CA ALA A 8 -29.74 36.69 -26.97
C ALA A 8 -28.89 36.24 -28.19
N GLU A 9 -28.16 37.18 -28.78
CA GLU A 9 -27.17 36.97 -29.82
C GLU A 9 -26.06 38.03 -29.70
N THR A 10 -24.83 37.68 -30.09
CA THR A 10 -23.71 38.62 -30.26
C THR A 10 -22.78 38.15 -31.38
N GLU A 11 -22.09 39.10 -32.01
CA GLU A 11 -21.13 38.83 -33.07
C GLU A 11 -19.72 38.58 -32.52
N LEU A 12 -19.07 37.51 -32.99
CA LEU A 12 -17.65 37.26 -32.78
C LEU A 12 -16.86 37.95 -33.88
N ARG A 13 -16.00 38.91 -33.54
CA ARG A 13 -15.34 39.77 -34.52
C ARG A 13 -13.86 39.49 -34.66
N ALA A 14 -13.31 39.71 -35.86
CA ALA A 14 -11.89 39.51 -36.15
C ALA A 14 -10.96 40.48 -35.39
N SER A 15 -11.46 41.65 -34.98
CA SER A 15 -10.74 42.62 -34.15
C SER A 15 -11.71 43.36 -33.21
N ALA A 16 -11.17 44.05 -32.20
CA ALA A 16 -11.92 44.83 -31.20
C ALA A 16 -12.55 46.11 -31.80
N SER A 17 -13.56 45.95 -32.66
CA SER A 17 -14.26 47.05 -33.34
C SER A 17 -15.63 46.61 -33.84
N ASP A 18 -16.66 47.45 -33.68
CA ASP A 18 -18.03 47.19 -34.18
C ASP A 18 -18.14 47.11 -35.71
N THR A 19 -17.10 47.54 -36.42
CA THR A 19 -17.02 47.48 -37.89
C THR A 19 -16.17 46.32 -38.39
N ALA A 20 -15.53 45.56 -37.49
CA ALA A 20 -14.71 44.43 -37.88
C ALA A 20 -15.56 43.29 -38.47
N ALA A 21 -14.96 42.54 -39.38
CA ALA A 21 -15.59 41.38 -40.00
C ALA A 21 -16.02 40.36 -38.93
N SER A 22 -17.19 39.78 -39.13
CA SER A 22 -17.70 38.69 -38.31
C SER A 22 -16.98 37.38 -38.65
N ASN A 23 -16.55 36.69 -37.60
CA ASN A 23 -16.07 35.31 -37.63
C ASN A 23 -17.19 34.30 -37.30
N GLY A 24 -18.37 34.77 -36.87
CA GLY A 24 -19.53 33.98 -36.51
C GLY A 24 -20.45 34.69 -35.51
N THR A 25 -21.65 34.15 -35.32
CA THR A 25 -22.63 34.62 -34.31
C THR A 25 -22.66 33.63 -33.14
N LEU A 26 -22.74 34.16 -31.92
CA LEU A 26 -22.82 33.40 -30.68
C LEU A 26 -24.15 33.71 -29.98
N PHE A 27 -24.73 32.71 -29.32
CA PHE A 27 -26.05 32.81 -28.70
C PHE A 27 -25.99 32.75 -27.17
N GLU A 28 -27.07 33.22 -26.54
CA GLU A 28 -27.24 33.16 -25.08
C GLU A 28 -26.95 31.76 -24.53
N GLY A 29 -26.13 31.71 -23.49
CA GLY A 29 -25.76 30.46 -22.84
C GLY A 29 -24.46 29.82 -23.37
N GLU A 30 -23.91 30.28 -24.49
CA GLU A 30 -22.67 29.73 -25.04
C GLU A 30 -21.44 30.08 -24.19
N ASP A 31 -20.69 29.04 -23.79
CA ASP A 31 -19.43 29.19 -23.06
C ASP A 31 -18.31 29.57 -24.02
N ILE A 32 -17.73 30.75 -23.82
CA ILE A 32 -16.67 31.34 -24.67
C ILE A 32 -15.28 31.25 -24.02
N GLY A 33 -15.18 30.49 -22.93
CA GLY A 33 -13.92 30.21 -22.26
C GLY A 33 -13.30 31.46 -21.64
N GLU A 34 -11.97 31.55 -21.68
CA GLU A 34 -11.25 32.67 -21.08
C GLU A 34 -11.32 33.92 -21.96
N GLY A 35 -11.77 35.03 -21.37
CA GLY A 35 -11.76 36.34 -22.00
C GLY A 35 -10.62 37.20 -21.47
N ILE A 36 -9.82 37.78 -22.37
CA ILE A 36 -8.83 38.82 -22.05
C ILE A 36 -9.47 40.17 -22.38
N GLU A 37 -9.71 40.99 -21.36
CA GLU A 37 -10.21 42.36 -21.55
C GLU A 37 -9.19 43.20 -22.31
N THR A 38 -9.68 43.96 -23.29
CA THR A 38 -8.93 45.05 -23.91
C THR A 38 -8.69 46.19 -22.93
N ALA A 39 -7.72 47.06 -23.21
CA ALA A 39 -7.35 48.16 -22.32
C ALA A 39 -8.51 49.13 -22.02
N ASP A 40 -9.47 49.25 -22.94
CA ASP A 40 -10.70 50.05 -22.80
C ASP A 40 -11.86 49.28 -22.12
N ARG A 41 -11.67 47.98 -21.84
CA ARG A 41 -12.67 47.04 -21.26
C ARG A 41 -13.96 46.88 -22.05
N LEU A 42 -13.98 47.34 -23.31
CA LEU A 42 -15.16 47.20 -24.17
C LEU A 42 -15.26 45.81 -24.79
N TRP A 43 -14.11 45.17 -25.02
CA TRP A 43 -14.02 43.90 -25.71
C TRP A 43 -13.34 42.83 -24.87
N LEU A 44 -13.81 41.60 -25.05
CA LEU A 44 -13.12 40.39 -24.60
C LEU A 44 -12.51 39.70 -25.81
N LYS A 45 -11.19 39.54 -25.80
CA LYS A 45 -10.51 38.63 -26.72
C LYS A 45 -10.72 37.20 -26.24
N VAL A 46 -11.30 36.37 -27.08
CA VAL A 46 -11.68 34.98 -26.76
C VAL A 46 -11.06 34.00 -27.76
N ASP A 47 -10.73 32.81 -27.27
CA ASP A 47 -10.23 31.67 -28.06
C ASP A 47 -10.78 30.40 -27.39
N PHE A 48 -11.85 29.85 -27.96
CA PHE A 48 -12.59 28.72 -27.37
C PHE A 48 -12.60 27.48 -28.28
N GLY A 49 -11.73 27.43 -29.29
CA GLY A 49 -11.55 26.23 -30.09
C GLY A 49 -10.57 26.37 -31.26
N PRO A 50 -10.30 25.28 -31.99
CA PRO A 50 -9.26 25.24 -33.01
C PRO A 50 -9.63 25.97 -34.31
N LEU A 51 -10.91 26.28 -34.54
CA LEU A 51 -11.37 26.89 -35.78
C LEU A 51 -11.24 28.43 -35.76
N PRO A 52 -10.97 29.09 -36.90
CA PRO A 52 -10.98 30.55 -36.99
C PRO A 52 -12.31 31.19 -36.53
N SER A 53 -13.43 30.48 -36.69
CA SER A 53 -14.76 30.90 -36.23
C SER A 53 -14.96 30.82 -34.71
N GLN A 54 -13.94 30.37 -33.95
CA GLN A 54 -13.96 30.25 -32.50
C GLN A 54 -12.94 31.19 -31.83
N LYS A 55 -12.37 32.11 -32.61
CA LYS A 55 -11.35 33.08 -32.19
C LYS A 55 -11.78 34.48 -32.59
N GLY A 56 -11.67 35.43 -31.70
CA GLY A 56 -12.02 36.81 -32.01
C GLY A 56 -12.25 37.67 -30.79
N PHE A 57 -13.08 38.69 -30.99
CA PHE A 57 -13.45 39.67 -29.99
C PHE A 57 -14.97 39.73 -29.88
N VAL A 58 -15.47 39.72 -28.65
CA VAL A 58 -16.89 39.88 -28.33
C VAL A 58 -17.05 41.07 -27.40
N LEU A 59 -18.22 41.72 -27.41
CA LEU A 59 -18.49 42.81 -26.49
C LEU A 59 -18.52 42.28 -25.05
N ALA A 60 -17.74 42.90 -24.17
CA ALA A 60 -17.72 42.54 -22.75
C ALA A 60 -19.12 42.70 -22.12
N ALA A 61 -19.88 43.69 -22.60
CA ALA A 61 -21.25 43.95 -22.18
C ALA A 61 -22.23 42.80 -22.48
N ASP A 62 -21.94 41.96 -23.48
CA ASP A 62 -22.76 40.82 -23.90
C ASP A 62 -22.37 39.51 -23.20
N CYS A 63 -21.34 39.59 -22.36
CA CYS A 63 -20.81 38.47 -21.61
C CYS A 63 -21.16 38.59 -20.13
N GLN A 64 -21.22 37.44 -19.47
CA GLN A 64 -21.28 37.31 -18.02
C GLN A 64 -20.01 36.62 -17.56
N ASP A 65 -19.28 37.27 -16.65
CA ASP A 65 -18.20 36.64 -15.91
C ASP A 65 -18.78 35.51 -15.05
N GLN A 66 -18.20 34.32 -15.17
CA GLN A 66 -18.55 33.17 -14.35
C GLN A 66 -17.87 33.21 -12.97
N ALA A 67 -17.06 34.24 -12.66
CA ALA A 67 -16.52 34.46 -11.32
C ALA A 67 -17.65 34.75 -10.33
N GLY A 68 -17.91 33.80 -9.45
CA GLY A 68 -18.89 33.93 -8.36
C GLY A 68 -20.17 33.12 -8.55
N GLU A 69 -20.41 32.52 -9.71
CA GLU A 69 -21.41 31.45 -9.78
C GLU A 69 -20.85 30.21 -9.07
N PRO A 70 -21.61 29.61 -8.12
CA PRO A 70 -21.16 28.41 -7.46
C PRO A 70 -20.91 27.33 -8.50
N ARG A 71 -19.66 26.87 -8.64
CA ARG A 71 -19.35 25.74 -9.51
C ARG A 71 -20.26 24.58 -9.10
N ARG A 72 -20.93 23.97 -10.07
CA ARG A 72 -21.88 22.89 -9.82
C ARG A 72 -21.19 21.80 -9.00
N GLN A 73 -21.68 21.57 -7.79
CA GLN A 73 -21.10 20.56 -6.92
C GLN A 73 -21.30 19.17 -7.53
N VAL A 74 -20.30 18.32 -7.35
CA VAL A 74 -20.35 16.92 -7.75
C VAL A 74 -20.81 16.08 -6.56
N PRO A 75 -21.78 15.18 -6.71
CA PRO A 75 -22.09 14.23 -5.65
C PRO A 75 -20.86 13.38 -5.34
N ARG A 76 -20.57 13.20 -4.04
CA ARG A 76 -19.40 12.44 -3.56
C ARG A 76 -19.36 11.03 -4.16
N GLU A 77 -20.50 10.35 -4.21
CA GLU A 77 -20.67 9.05 -4.87
C GLU A 77 -20.24 9.08 -6.33
N SER A 78 -20.76 10.02 -7.13
CA SER A 78 -20.44 10.13 -8.56
C SER A 78 -18.95 10.37 -8.80
N PHE A 79 -18.31 11.18 -7.95
CA PHE A 79 -16.87 11.41 -8.01
C PHE A 79 -16.07 10.13 -7.72
N VAL A 80 -16.45 9.39 -6.67
CA VAL A 80 -15.81 8.12 -6.29
C VAL A 80 -15.98 7.06 -7.40
N HIS A 81 -17.16 6.96 -8.01
CA HIS A 81 -17.44 6.10 -9.18
C HIS A 81 -16.53 6.43 -10.36
N ALA A 82 -16.34 7.71 -10.64
CA ALA A 82 -15.47 8.14 -11.71
C ALA A 82 -13.98 7.84 -11.41
N CYS A 83 -13.52 8.00 -10.17
CA CYS A 83 -12.15 7.62 -9.80
C CYS A 83 -11.89 6.13 -10.02
N VAL A 84 -12.80 5.24 -9.62
CA VAL A 84 -12.68 3.79 -9.87
C VAL A 84 -12.74 3.47 -11.36
N THR A 85 -13.64 4.10 -12.11
CA THR A 85 -13.72 3.91 -13.56
C THR A 85 -12.43 4.35 -14.25
N THR A 86 -11.83 5.46 -13.81
CA THR A 86 -10.56 5.95 -14.32
C THR A 86 -9.42 5.00 -13.99
N GLU A 87 -9.36 4.47 -12.76
CA GLU A 87 -8.39 3.41 -12.39
C GLU A 87 -8.47 2.23 -13.37
N LEU A 88 -9.67 1.67 -13.57
CA LEU A 88 -9.86 0.51 -14.44
C LEU A 88 -9.40 0.80 -15.87
N ARG A 89 -9.79 1.96 -16.43
CA ARG A 89 -9.44 2.34 -17.79
C ARG A 89 -7.94 2.62 -17.94
N PHE A 90 -7.32 3.36 -17.02
CA PHE A 90 -5.89 3.66 -17.10
C PHE A 90 -5.07 2.38 -16.98
N ASN A 91 -5.42 1.50 -16.05
CA ASN A 91 -4.64 0.27 -15.80
C ASN A 91 -4.83 -0.80 -16.89
N ASP A 92 -5.80 -0.65 -17.78
CA ASP A 92 -5.94 -1.48 -19.00
C ASP A 92 -4.96 -1.05 -20.11
N ASP A 93 -4.55 0.23 -20.13
CA ASP A 93 -3.60 0.74 -21.11
C ASP A 93 -2.16 0.25 -20.79
N ALA A 94 -1.52 -0.36 -21.79
CA ALA A 94 -0.16 -0.87 -21.66
C ALA A 94 0.87 0.22 -21.35
N ALA A 95 0.62 1.47 -21.76
CA ALA A 95 1.49 2.61 -21.50
C ALA A 95 1.56 2.99 -20.01
N ILE A 96 0.54 2.59 -19.22
CA ILE A 96 0.52 2.85 -17.77
C ILE A 96 1.38 1.85 -17.00
N LYS A 97 1.68 0.68 -17.57
CA LYS A 97 2.50 -0.33 -16.87
C LYS A 97 3.98 0.09 -16.81
N PRO A 98 4.70 -0.21 -15.71
CA PRO A 98 4.26 -0.98 -14.54
C PRO A 98 3.69 -0.11 -13.39
N TRP A 99 3.36 1.16 -13.63
CA TRP A 99 2.99 2.14 -12.61
C TRP A 99 1.49 2.41 -12.60
N PRO A 100 0.69 1.60 -11.87
CA PRO A 100 -0.76 1.71 -11.92
C PRO A 100 -1.26 2.99 -11.25
N VAL A 101 -2.42 3.43 -11.70
CA VAL A 101 -3.26 4.42 -11.01
C VAL A 101 -4.10 3.69 -9.96
N LEU A 102 -4.37 4.32 -8.81
CA LEU A 102 -5.24 3.76 -7.77
C LEU A 102 -6.29 4.81 -7.36
N ALA A 103 -7.56 4.41 -7.36
CA ALA A 103 -8.70 5.26 -7.06
C ALA A 103 -8.65 5.78 -5.62
N ASP A 104 -8.16 4.97 -4.67
CA ASP A 104 -7.93 5.39 -3.28
C ASP A 104 -7.09 6.66 -3.20
N PHE A 105 -6.02 6.74 -4.00
CA PHE A 105 -5.13 7.90 -4.02
C PHE A 105 -5.79 9.13 -4.66
N LEU A 106 -6.56 8.94 -5.73
CA LEU A 106 -7.31 10.02 -6.39
C LEU A 106 -8.37 10.61 -5.46
N VAL A 107 -9.14 9.76 -4.79
CA VAL A 107 -10.14 10.18 -3.82
C VAL A 107 -9.47 10.83 -2.62
N ALA A 108 -8.37 10.28 -2.10
CA ALA A 108 -7.62 10.87 -0.99
C ALA A 108 -7.09 12.27 -1.34
N ARG A 109 -6.51 12.47 -2.53
CA ARG A 109 -6.10 13.80 -3.00
C ARG A 109 -7.27 14.77 -3.00
N ALA A 110 -8.42 14.37 -3.55
CA ALA A 110 -9.60 15.23 -3.58
C ALA A 110 -10.14 15.58 -2.18
N ILE A 111 -10.11 14.62 -1.24
CA ILE A 111 -10.45 14.86 0.17
C ILE A 111 -9.51 15.89 0.79
N ILE A 112 -8.20 15.73 0.57
CA ILE A 112 -7.17 16.57 1.17
C ILE A 112 -7.23 18.01 0.68
N GLU A 113 -7.46 18.19 -0.63
CA GLU A 113 -7.50 19.50 -1.27
C GLU A 113 -8.82 20.23 -0.97
N THR A 114 -9.96 19.58 -1.21
CA THR A 114 -11.26 20.28 -1.26
C THR A 114 -12.36 19.61 -0.45
N GLY A 115 -12.10 18.46 0.17
CA GLY A 115 -13.17 17.62 0.72
C GLY A 115 -14.08 17.02 -0.37
N ILE A 116 -13.62 16.92 -1.62
CA ILE A 116 -14.39 16.54 -2.84
C ILE A 116 -15.30 17.68 -3.36
N GLY A 117 -15.08 18.92 -2.92
CA GLY A 117 -15.82 20.09 -3.41
C GLY A 117 -15.38 20.53 -4.81
N ASN A 118 -16.31 20.92 -5.68
CA ASN A 118 -15.96 21.56 -6.95
C ASN A 118 -15.58 23.03 -6.67
N ALA A 119 -14.30 23.28 -6.39
CA ALA A 119 -13.80 24.58 -5.96
C ALA A 119 -13.18 25.39 -7.12
N GLN A 120 -13.22 26.71 -7.00
CA GLN A 120 -12.29 27.59 -7.72
C GLN A 120 -10.86 27.38 -7.19
N PRO A 121 -9.83 28.05 -7.74
CA PRO A 121 -8.48 27.91 -7.21
C PRO A 121 -8.39 28.33 -5.75
N ILE A 122 -7.99 27.38 -4.90
CA ILE A 122 -7.80 27.58 -3.45
C ILE A 122 -6.34 27.46 -3.01
N ILE A 123 -5.45 27.01 -3.90
CA ILE A 123 -4.02 26.90 -3.64
C ILE A 123 -3.36 28.22 -4.09
N PRO A 124 -2.75 29.01 -3.20
CA PRO A 124 -2.09 30.26 -3.57
C PRO A 124 -1.07 30.06 -4.70
N GLY A 125 -1.17 30.87 -5.75
CA GLY A 125 -0.28 30.81 -6.92
C GLY A 125 -0.56 29.68 -7.92
N SER A 126 -1.58 28.85 -7.68
CA SER A 126 -2.04 27.82 -8.63
C SER A 126 -3.33 28.26 -9.33
N ASP A 127 -3.53 27.82 -10.59
CA ASP A 127 -4.78 27.95 -11.33
C ASP A 127 -5.62 26.64 -11.34
N GLY A 128 -5.31 25.75 -10.40
CA GLY A 128 -6.00 24.48 -10.19
C GLY A 128 -7.47 24.68 -9.85
N VAL A 129 -8.36 23.87 -10.42
CA VAL A 129 -9.81 23.94 -10.15
C VAL A 129 -10.38 22.57 -9.82
N GLY A 130 -11.61 22.56 -9.31
CA GLY A 130 -12.39 21.37 -9.01
C GLY A 130 -11.85 20.52 -7.86
N PRO A 131 -12.36 19.29 -7.69
CA PRO A 131 -12.10 18.47 -6.52
C PRO A 131 -10.62 18.18 -6.27
N LEU A 132 -9.84 18.05 -7.34
CA LEU A 132 -8.43 17.66 -7.33
C LEU A 132 -7.47 18.84 -7.49
N GLN A 133 -8.01 20.06 -7.69
CA GLN A 133 -7.25 21.27 -7.99
C GLN A 133 -6.29 21.10 -9.18
N VAL A 134 -6.79 20.53 -10.29
CA VAL A 134 -5.98 20.27 -11.50
C VAL A 134 -5.66 21.59 -12.22
N SER A 135 -4.38 21.92 -12.26
CA SER A 135 -3.85 23.13 -12.91
C SER A 135 -3.80 23.01 -14.43
N ARG A 136 -3.65 24.13 -15.14
CA ARG A 136 -3.40 24.10 -16.59
C ARG A 136 -2.10 23.37 -16.93
N LYS A 137 -1.08 23.53 -16.08
CA LYS A 137 0.21 22.81 -16.24
C LYS A 137 0.00 21.29 -16.20
N GLU A 138 -0.73 20.81 -15.21
CA GLU A 138 -1.03 19.38 -15.04
C GLU A 138 -1.90 18.85 -16.20
N TRP A 139 -2.91 19.61 -16.60
CA TRP A 139 -3.77 19.28 -17.73
C TRP A 139 -3.00 19.20 -19.05
N ALA A 140 -2.15 20.19 -19.32
CA ALA A 140 -1.30 20.21 -20.52
C ALA A 140 -0.34 19.02 -20.55
N ALA A 141 0.24 18.63 -19.41
CA ALA A 141 1.08 17.45 -19.31
C ALA A 141 0.32 16.17 -19.66
N PHE A 142 -0.92 16.02 -19.18
CA PHE A 142 -1.78 14.90 -19.55
C PHE A 142 -2.13 14.93 -21.05
N VAL A 143 -2.57 16.05 -21.59
CA VAL A 143 -2.94 16.17 -23.01
C VAL A 143 -1.76 15.86 -23.93
N ALA A 144 -0.55 16.30 -23.57
CA ALA A 144 0.64 16.07 -24.37
C ALA A 144 1.14 14.62 -24.32
N ASN A 145 0.99 13.93 -23.18
CA ASN A 145 1.71 12.68 -22.91
C ASN A 145 0.81 11.48 -22.56
N GLY A 146 -0.49 11.68 -22.40
CA GLY A 146 -1.44 10.62 -22.02
C GLY A 146 -1.81 9.66 -23.15
N GLY A 147 -1.35 9.91 -24.38
CA GLY A 147 -1.56 9.02 -25.52
C GLY A 147 -3.05 8.72 -25.79
N ALA A 148 -3.40 7.44 -25.87
CA ALA A 148 -4.78 6.99 -26.14
C ALA A 148 -5.79 7.39 -25.04
N LEU A 149 -5.30 7.72 -23.83
CA LEU A 149 -6.14 8.10 -22.70
C LEU A 149 -6.73 9.51 -22.83
N VAL A 150 -6.16 10.38 -23.68
CA VAL A 150 -6.48 11.82 -23.79
C VAL A 150 -7.87 12.11 -24.39
N ARG A 151 -8.59 11.14 -24.97
CA ARG A 151 -10.01 11.22 -25.41
C ARG A 151 -10.53 12.64 -25.81
N HIS A 152 -9.96 13.24 -26.86
CA HIS A 152 -10.36 14.57 -27.36
C HIS A 152 -10.45 15.68 -26.28
N ALA A 153 -9.62 15.60 -25.24
CA ALA A 153 -9.57 16.55 -24.15
C ALA A 153 -9.28 17.98 -24.62
N THR A 154 -10.10 18.91 -24.15
CA THR A 154 -10.00 20.35 -24.35
C THR A 154 -9.81 21.06 -23.00
N GLU A 155 -9.47 22.34 -23.01
CA GLU A 155 -9.37 23.13 -21.77
C GLU A 155 -10.71 23.24 -21.01
N VAL A 156 -11.84 23.11 -21.72
CA VAL A 156 -13.18 23.08 -21.10
C VAL A 156 -13.34 21.83 -20.23
N ASP A 157 -12.76 20.69 -20.63
CA ASP A 157 -12.85 19.44 -19.88
C ASP A 157 -12.10 19.50 -18.55
N ARG A 158 -11.04 20.32 -18.44
CA ARG A 158 -10.38 20.58 -17.16
C ARG A 158 -11.32 21.24 -16.15
N GLN A 159 -12.29 22.03 -16.62
CA GLN A 159 -13.27 22.68 -15.76
C GLN A 159 -14.34 21.73 -15.23
N ASP A 160 -14.52 20.57 -15.87
CA ASP A 160 -15.47 19.56 -15.42
C ASP A 160 -14.90 18.81 -14.20
N PRO A 161 -15.67 18.67 -13.11
CA PRO A 161 -15.20 18.05 -11.86
C PRO A 161 -14.90 16.55 -11.99
N ILE A 162 -15.42 15.87 -13.02
CA ILE A 162 -15.22 14.45 -13.30
C ILE A 162 -14.14 14.27 -14.36
N ARG A 163 -14.18 15.02 -15.48
CA ARG A 163 -13.20 14.82 -16.58
C ARG A 163 -11.77 15.15 -16.16
N GLN A 164 -11.58 16.05 -15.19
CA GLN A 164 -10.25 16.36 -14.65
C GLN A 164 -9.57 15.19 -13.90
N ILE A 165 -10.32 14.15 -13.51
CA ILE A 165 -9.77 12.98 -12.81
C ILE A 165 -8.68 12.31 -13.66
N ASP A 166 -8.80 12.36 -14.98
CA ASP A 166 -7.84 11.73 -15.91
C ASP A 166 -6.46 12.38 -15.85
N ALA A 167 -6.41 13.71 -15.72
CA ALA A 167 -5.14 14.41 -15.56
C ALA A 167 -4.50 14.12 -14.21
N ALA A 168 -5.29 14.00 -13.14
CA ALA A 168 -4.78 13.62 -11.82
C ALA A 168 -4.29 12.15 -11.78
N ALA A 169 -4.98 11.25 -12.48
CA ALA A 169 -4.57 9.87 -12.69
C ALA A 169 -3.25 9.79 -13.45
N TYR A 170 -3.13 10.54 -14.54
CA TYR A 170 -1.89 10.64 -15.29
C TYR A 170 -0.76 11.19 -14.43
N ARG A 171 -1.02 12.24 -13.64
CA ARG A 171 -0.03 12.82 -12.72
C ARG A 171 0.48 11.82 -11.70
N MET A 172 -0.42 11.04 -11.09
CA MET A 172 -0.05 9.96 -10.16
C MET A 172 0.88 8.93 -10.84
N HIS A 173 0.50 8.46 -12.03
CA HIS A 173 1.30 7.52 -12.80
C HIS A 173 2.69 8.09 -13.13
N ASP A 174 2.74 9.31 -13.66
CA ASP A 174 3.96 9.99 -14.10
C ASP A 174 4.91 10.27 -12.94
N ASP A 175 4.39 10.76 -11.80
CA ASP A 175 5.20 10.97 -10.59
C ASP A 175 5.76 9.64 -10.07
N THR A 176 4.96 8.57 -10.04
CA THR A 176 5.40 7.24 -9.62
C THR A 176 6.51 6.72 -10.54
N ALA A 177 6.35 6.87 -11.85
CA ALA A 177 7.34 6.47 -12.84
C ALA A 177 8.66 7.25 -12.69
N LYS A 178 8.59 8.57 -12.47
CA LYS A 178 9.77 9.42 -12.25
C LYS A 178 10.48 9.10 -10.95
N LEU A 179 9.74 8.95 -9.84
CA LEU A 179 10.28 8.53 -8.55
C LEU A 179 11.02 7.20 -8.66
N SER A 180 10.40 6.22 -9.33
CA SER A 180 11.04 4.93 -9.61
C SER A 180 12.30 5.09 -10.43
N LYS A 181 12.24 5.83 -11.53
CA LYS A 181 13.39 6.05 -12.41
C LYS A 181 14.57 6.70 -11.69
N ILE A 182 14.32 7.70 -10.84
CA ILE A 182 15.39 8.39 -10.09
C ILE A 182 16.09 7.42 -9.12
N ARG A 183 15.33 6.52 -8.48
CA ARG A 183 15.85 5.68 -7.40
C ARG A 183 16.28 4.28 -7.83
N THR A 184 15.82 3.82 -8.99
CA THR A 184 16.24 2.54 -9.55
C THR A 184 17.70 2.66 -10.02
N PRO A 185 18.63 1.84 -9.49
CA PRO A 185 20.02 1.87 -9.92
C PRO A 185 20.16 1.62 -11.42
N GLU A 186 21.08 2.31 -12.07
CA GLU A 186 21.35 2.12 -13.50
C GLU A 186 21.69 0.65 -13.80
N GLY A 187 20.96 0.04 -14.73
CA GLY A 187 21.09 -1.38 -15.08
C GLY A 187 20.35 -2.36 -14.16
N SER A 188 19.61 -1.91 -13.15
CA SER A 188 18.76 -2.77 -12.31
C SER A 188 17.48 -3.17 -13.05
N ASN A 189 17.12 -4.46 -12.98
CA ASN A 189 15.81 -4.99 -13.41
C ASN A 189 14.78 -5.03 -12.27
N ASP A 190 15.16 -4.62 -11.06
CA ASP A 190 14.27 -4.49 -9.90
C ASP A 190 13.96 -3.00 -9.69
N PRO A 191 12.77 -2.53 -10.14
CA PRO A 191 12.45 -1.11 -10.10
C PRO A 191 12.06 -0.71 -8.67
N PHE A 192 12.55 0.45 -8.23
CA PHE A 192 12.12 1.03 -6.97
C PHE A 192 10.62 1.30 -7.00
N VAL A 193 9.88 0.82 -6.01
CA VAL A 193 8.43 1.05 -5.89
C VAL A 193 8.20 2.19 -4.88
N PRO A 194 7.76 3.38 -5.33
CA PRO A 194 7.47 4.49 -4.44
C PRO A 194 6.26 4.21 -3.54
N GLN A 195 6.26 4.77 -2.32
CA GLN A 195 5.10 4.75 -1.43
C GLN A 195 4.14 5.88 -1.79
N PHE A 196 2.86 5.77 -1.39
CA PHE A 196 1.90 6.86 -1.61
C PHE A 196 2.33 8.20 -1.01
N LEU A 197 3.04 8.17 0.11
CA LEU A 197 3.59 9.39 0.71
C LEU A 197 4.62 10.07 -0.21
N ASP A 198 5.44 9.29 -0.93
CA ASP A 198 6.40 9.83 -1.90
C ASP A 198 5.69 10.49 -3.08
N VAL A 199 4.68 9.82 -3.63
CA VAL A 199 3.87 10.33 -4.75
C VAL A 199 3.12 11.59 -4.33
N PHE A 200 2.59 11.61 -3.09
CA PHE A 200 1.91 12.78 -2.56
C PHE A 200 2.87 13.94 -2.30
N PHE A 201 4.09 13.68 -1.81
CA PHE A 201 5.11 14.72 -1.71
C PHE A 201 5.51 15.26 -3.08
N ALA A 202 5.68 14.40 -4.10
CA ALA A 202 6.00 14.83 -5.46
C ALA A 202 4.91 15.75 -6.03
N TYR A 203 3.64 15.49 -5.71
CA TYR A 203 2.53 16.38 -6.02
C TYR A 203 2.57 17.70 -5.22
N LEU A 204 2.82 17.65 -3.91
CA LEU A 204 2.83 18.84 -3.05
C LEU A 204 3.98 19.80 -3.37
N THR A 205 5.15 19.28 -3.72
CA THR A 205 6.36 20.05 -4.06
C THR A 205 6.47 20.34 -5.55
N ASP A 206 5.64 19.70 -6.36
CA ASP A 206 5.77 19.65 -7.81
C ASP A 206 7.15 19.15 -8.30
N SER A 207 7.79 18.26 -7.52
CA SER A 207 9.11 17.66 -7.80
C SER A 207 9.29 16.27 -7.16
N PRO A 208 9.45 15.21 -7.96
CA PRO A 208 9.87 13.88 -7.50
C PRO A 208 11.20 13.87 -6.74
N GLU A 209 12.17 14.68 -7.17
CA GLU A 209 13.49 14.80 -6.53
C GLU A 209 13.36 15.36 -5.11
N ALA A 210 12.53 16.40 -4.92
CA ALA A 210 12.26 16.96 -3.61
C ALA A 210 11.58 15.94 -2.69
N ALA A 211 10.64 15.14 -3.21
CA ALA A 211 10.00 14.08 -2.44
C ALA A 211 11.01 13.03 -1.94
N LEU A 212 11.93 12.58 -2.80
CA LEU A 212 12.99 11.65 -2.42
C LEU A 212 13.99 12.28 -1.43
N ALA A 213 14.32 13.57 -1.60
CA ALA A 213 15.19 14.27 -0.66
C ALA A 213 14.59 14.33 0.75
N LEU A 214 13.28 14.58 0.87
CA LEU A 214 12.58 14.53 2.16
C LEU A 214 12.59 13.12 2.76
N ARG A 215 12.30 12.10 1.95
CA ARG A 215 12.34 10.69 2.37
C ARG A 215 13.72 10.28 2.88
N ASP A 216 14.76 10.56 2.11
CA ASP A 216 16.14 10.18 2.43
C ASP A 216 16.65 10.93 3.67
N ALA A 217 16.35 12.22 3.79
CA ALA A 217 16.73 13.01 4.95
C ALA A 217 16.13 12.47 6.25
N MET A 218 14.92 11.88 6.20
CA MET A 218 14.18 11.38 7.36
C MET A 218 14.82 10.14 8.02
N VAL A 219 15.69 9.44 7.29
CA VAL A 219 16.44 8.27 7.79
C VAL A 219 17.41 8.68 8.89
N THR A 220 18.00 9.88 8.80
CA THR A 220 18.95 10.43 9.77
C THR A 220 18.20 11.14 10.90
N LEU A 221 18.45 10.76 12.16
CA LEU A 221 17.71 11.28 13.31
C LEU A 221 17.95 12.78 13.54
N GLU A 222 19.18 13.25 13.33
CA GLU A 222 19.56 14.65 13.52
C GLU A 222 18.84 15.59 12.54
N ASN A 223 18.55 15.10 11.32
CA ASN A 223 17.83 15.89 10.31
C ASN A 223 16.38 16.17 10.69
N ARG A 224 15.79 15.38 11.60
CA ARG A 224 14.36 15.43 11.93
C ARG A 224 13.93 16.75 12.58
N THR A 225 14.83 17.37 13.33
CA THR A 225 14.61 18.66 14.01
C THR A 225 14.99 19.87 13.16
N GLU A 226 15.62 19.66 12.01
CA GLU A 226 16.03 20.73 11.11
C GLU A 226 14.83 21.26 10.31
N PRO A 227 14.81 22.54 9.93
CA PRO A 227 13.78 23.10 9.05
C PRO A 227 13.67 22.33 7.74
N VAL A 228 12.44 22.02 7.31
CA VAL A 228 12.20 21.27 6.07
C VAL A 228 12.82 21.95 4.84
N THR A 229 12.89 23.28 4.85
CA THR A 229 13.47 24.11 3.78
C THR A 229 14.89 23.69 3.42
N LYS A 230 15.68 23.26 4.42
CA LYS A 230 17.05 22.76 4.23
C LYS A 230 17.12 21.61 3.22
N PHE A 231 16.14 20.72 3.24
CA PHE A 231 16.10 19.52 2.41
C PHE A 231 15.38 19.74 1.07
N LEU A 232 14.75 20.90 0.91
CA LEU A 232 14.19 21.35 -0.37
C LEU A 232 15.24 22.08 -1.23
N HIS A 233 16.28 22.66 -0.61
CA HIS A 233 17.40 23.25 -1.35
C HIS A 233 18.20 22.17 -2.10
N GLY A 234 18.43 22.42 -3.40
CA GLY A 234 19.07 21.49 -4.32
C GLY A 234 18.07 20.93 -5.32
N PRO A 235 17.08 20.12 -4.89
CA PRO A 235 16.00 19.67 -5.76
C PRO A 235 15.12 20.82 -6.30
N LEU A 236 14.96 21.89 -5.50
CA LEU A 236 14.13 23.05 -5.85
C LEU A 236 14.97 24.33 -5.91
N THR A 237 14.55 25.27 -6.78
CA THR A 237 15.03 26.66 -6.79
C THR A 237 14.42 27.49 -5.66
N ASP A 238 15.01 28.64 -5.35
CA ASP A 238 14.49 29.53 -4.29
C ASP A 238 13.06 30.02 -4.56
N ASP A 239 12.72 30.25 -5.83
CA ASP A 239 11.35 30.62 -6.24
C ASP A 239 10.37 29.45 -6.03
N GLN A 240 10.79 28.22 -6.33
CA GLN A 240 9.99 27.02 -6.09
C GLN A 240 9.80 26.76 -4.59
N ILE A 241 10.84 26.97 -3.78
CA ILE A 241 10.77 26.86 -2.31
C ILE A 241 9.81 27.92 -1.75
N SER A 242 9.92 29.16 -2.23
CA SER A 242 9.02 30.25 -1.85
C SER A 242 7.56 29.94 -2.24
N PHE A 243 7.36 29.35 -3.43
CA PHE A 243 6.06 28.84 -3.85
C PHE A 243 5.54 27.76 -2.91
N VAL A 244 6.33 26.73 -2.57
CA VAL A 244 5.92 25.67 -1.64
C VAL A 244 5.48 26.24 -0.29
N HIS A 245 6.25 27.16 0.29
CA HIS A 245 5.92 27.78 1.58
C HIS A 245 4.70 28.71 1.54
N ASN A 246 4.32 29.24 0.37
CA ASN A 246 3.13 30.08 0.19
C ASN A 246 1.88 29.25 -0.19
N ALA A 247 2.02 28.36 -1.17
CA ALA A 247 0.96 27.53 -1.71
C ALA A 247 0.56 26.41 -0.73
N ARG A 248 1.54 25.86 0.01
CA ARG A 248 1.40 24.66 0.85
C ARG A 248 1.74 24.93 2.32
N THR A 249 1.52 26.16 2.79
CA THR A 249 1.79 26.61 4.18
C THR A 249 1.22 25.66 5.24
N ARG A 250 0.03 25.09 4.99
CA ARG A 250 -0.61 24.09 5.87
C ARG A 250 0.31 22.90 6.15
N PHE A 251 1.07 22.47 5.15
CA PHE A 251 1.95 21.32 5.23
C PHE A 251 3.35 21.71 5.69
N PHE A 252 3.96 22.73 5.07
CA PHE A 252 5.39 23.05 5.23
C PHE A 252 5.70 24.22 6.21
N GLY A 253 4.69 24.94 6.68
CA GLY A 253 4.89 26.20 7.41
C GLY A 253 5.21 27.37 6.47
N SER A 254 5.21 28.59 7.00
CA SER A 254 5.58 29.78 6.20
C SER A 254 7.10 29.83 6.02
N GLN A 255 7.58 30.62 5.06
CA GLN A 255 9.02 30.78 4.83
C GLN A 255 9.74 31.42 6.04
N SER A 256 9.03 32.25 6.81
CA SER A 256 9.53 32.86 8.06
C SER A 256 9.45 31.93 9.28
N SER A 257 8.67 30.86 9.20
CA SER A 257 8.49 29.87 10.28
C SER A 257 8.24 28.49 9.66
N PRO A 258 9.27 27.92 9.01
CA PRO A 258 9.16 26.61 8.38
C PRO A 258 9.01 25.53 9.45
N LYS A 259 8.19 24.52 9.16
CA LYS A 259 8.12 23.33 10.02
C LYS A 259 9.41 22.52 9.92
N THR A 260 9.68 21.72 10.93
CA THR A 260 10.77 20.75 10.91
C THR A 260 10.50 19.61 9.93
N LEU A 261 11.54 18.92 9.47
CA LEU A 261 11.39 17.75 8.60
C LEU A 261 10.45 16.70 9.19
N ASN A 262 10.55 16.39 10.49
CA ASN A 262 9.70 15.41 11.14
C ASN A 262 8.23 15.84 11.18
N GLU A 263 7.95 17.10 11.53
CA GLU A 263 6.58 17.63 11.53
C GLU A 263 5.95 17.58 10.14
N VAL A 264 6.73 17.83 9.07
CA VAL A 264 6.24 17.72 7.70
C VAL A 264 5.98 16.27 7.31
N VAL A 265 6.97 15.37 7.44
CA VAL A 265 6.85 13.98 6.99
C VAL A 265 5.75 13.23 7.77
N THR A 266 5.75 13.35 9.10
CA THR A 266 4.74 12.68 9.94
C THR A 266 3.37 13.34 9.79
N GLY A 267 3.29 14.68 9.78
CA GLY A 267 2.03 15.40 9.67
C GLY A 267 1.34 15.23 8.32
N VAL A 268 2.10 15.21 7.22
CA VAL A 268 1.57 14.92 5.88
C VAL A 268 1.17 13.45 5.77
N GLY A 269 1.99 12.53 6.32
CA GLY A 269 1.66 11.10 6.41
C GLY A 269 0.32 10.86 7.10
N ASP A 270 0.13 11.43 8.30
CA ASP A 270 -1.12 11.30 9.07
C ASP A 270 -2.34 11.84 8.32
N ILE A 271 -2.18 12.95 7.58
CA ILE A 271 -3.26 13.52 6.76
C ILE A 271 -3.60 12.58 5.60
N LEU A 272 -2.57 12.06 4.92
CA LEU A 272 -2.74 11.15 3.80
C LEU A 272 -3.37 9.82 4.24
N ASP A 273 -2.92 9.24 5.35
CA ASP A 273 -3.46 7.99 5.89
C ASP A 273 -4.94 8.12 6.27
N LYS A 274 -5.33 9.23 6.91
CA LYS A 274 -6.74 9.51 7.22
C LYS A 274 -7.58 9.66 5.95
N ALA A 275 -7.04 10.33 4.94
CA ALA A 275 -7.73 10.51 3.66
C ALA A 275 -7.84 9.22 2.87
N LEU A 276 -6.81 8.37 2.84
CA LEU A 276 -6.82 7.04 2.23
C LEU A 276 -7.83 6.11 2.93
N LYS A 277 -7.89 6.15 4.27
CA LYS A 277 -8.91 5.41 5.02
C LYS A 277 -10.33 5.86 4.64
N GLN A 278 -10.56 7.18 4.58
CA GLN A 278 -11.86 7.70 4.17
C GLN A 278 -12.18 7.38 2.70
N ALA A 279 -11.18 7.41 1.81
CA ALA A 279 -11.33 7.02 0.42
C ALA A 279 -11.76 5.55 0.30
N PHE A 280 -11.08 4.66 1.03
CA PHE A 280 -11.45 3.25 1.11
C PHE A 280 -12.88 3.06 1.64
N ASP A 281 -13.25 3.75 2.73
CA ASP A 281 -14.59 3.69 3.30
C ASP A 281 -15.65 4.22 2.32
N ASP A 282 -15.34 5.25 1.54
CA ASP A 282 -16.23 5.80 0.51
C ASP A 282 -16.39 4.85 -0.68
N ILE A 283 -15.29 4.27 -1.19
CA ILE A 283 -15.38 3.25 -2.25
C ILE A 283 -16.16 2.05 -1.71
N LYS A 284 -15.93 1.62 -0.46
CA LYS A 284 -16.68 0.50 0.16
C LYS A 284 -18.16 0.79 0.22
N ARG A 285 -18.52 2.04 0.52
CA ARG A 285 -19.92 2.47 0.66
C ARG A 285 -20.61 2.61 -0.68
N PHE A 286 -19.97 3.24 -1.66
CA PHE A 286 -20.60 3.65 -2.92
C PHE A 286 -20.39 2.66 -4.05
N ILE A 287 -19.33 1.87 -3.97
CA ILE A 287 -18.91 0.87 -4.95
C ILE A 287 -18.39 -0.36 -4.19
N PRO A 288 -19.22 -0.99 -3.34
CA PRO A 288 -18.81 -2.13 -2.53
C PRO A 288 -18.18 -3.26 -3.36
N GLU A 289 -18.48 -3.35 -4.66
CA GLU A 289 -17.87 -4.25 -5.63
C GLU A 289 -16.45 -3.85 -6.05
N ALA A 290 -16.09 -2.56 -6.02
CA ALA A 290 -14.72 -2.10 -6.24
C ALA A 290 -13.84 -2.34 -5.01
N VAL A 291 -14.45 -2.38 -3.82
CA VAL A 291 -13.74 -2.82 -2.62
C VAL A 291 -13.64 -4.34 -2.57
N PRO A 292 -12.45 -4.91 -2.31
CA PRO A 292 -12.32 -6.32 -2.00
C PRO A 292 -13.18 -6.67 -0.77
N VAL A 293 -14.17 -7.56 -0.94
CA VAL A 293 -15.20 -7.83 0.08
C VAL A 293 -14.57 -8.37 1.36
N THR A 294 -14.81 -7.68 2.48
CA THR A 294 -14.46 -8.12 3.84
C THR A 294 -15.73 -8.44 4.63
N SER A 295 -16.14 -9.72 4.65
CA SER A 295 -16.87 -10.32 5.78
C SER A 295 -17.01 -11.84 5.63
N VAL A 296 -16.34 -12.62 6.48
CA VAL A 296 -16.87 -13.89 7.03
C VAL A 296 -16.42 -13.99 8.51
N PRO A 297 -17.34 -14.28 9.46
CA PRO A 297 -17.00 -14.65 10.84
C PRO A 297 -16.44 -16.09 10.92
N GLU A 298 -15.36 -16.23 11.69
CA GLU A 298 -14.76 -17.45 12.31
C GLU A 298 -14.71 -18.74 11.47
N LEU A 299 -13.54 -19.19 11.01
CA LEU A 299 -12.44 -19.67 11.86
C LEU A 299 -11.18 -18.78 11.79
N GLY A 300 -11.07 -17.88 12.77
CA GLY A 300 -9.82 -17.35 13.32
C GLY A 300 -8.85 -16.62 12.40
N GLY A 301 -9.25 -15.50 11.79
CA GLY A 301 -8.29 -14.54 11.20
C GLY A 301 -8.80 -13.71 10.02
N ALA A 302 -9.94 -13.04 10.14
CA ALA A 302 -10.37 -12.03 9.17
C ALA A 302 -9.49 -10.77 9.33
N GLY A 303 -8.66 -10.50 8.31
CA GLY A 303 -7.65 -9.44 8.33
C GLY A 303 -6.36 -9.81 7.58
N ALA A 304 -6.19 -11.08 7.22
CA ALA A 304 -5.00 -11.58 6.56
C ALA A 304 -4.99 -11.29 5.05
N THR A 305 -4.09 -10.42 4.61
CA THR A 305 -3.66 -10.17 3.23
C THR A 305 -3.15 -11.45 2.56
N PHE A 306 -3.02 -11.44 1.23
CA PHE A 306 -2.43 -12.57 0.48
C PHE A 306 -1.08 -13.03 1.05
N VAL A 307 -0.24 -12.11 1.53
CA VAL A 307 1.08 -12.43 2.11
C VAL A 307 0.99 -13.10 3.48
N GLU A 308 -0.15 -12.98 4.17
CA GLU A 308 -0.41 -13.68 5.44
C GLU A 308 -1.00 -15.08 5.21
N LYS A 309 -1.89 -15.22 4.22
CA LYS A 309 -2.55 -16.52 3.91
C LYS A 309 -1.66 -17.47 3.10
N ALA A 310 -0.94 -16.96 2.11
CA ALA A 310 -0.18 -17.80 1.17
C ALA A 310 0.84 -18.71 1.87
N PRO A 311 1.64 -18.27 2.86
CA PRO A 311 2.61 -19.14 3.52
C PRO A 311 1.98 -20.31 4.28
N ILE A 312 0.81 -20.11 4.87
CA ILE A 312 0.06 -21.16 5.61
C ILE A 312 -0.41 -22.24 4.65
N ILE A 313 -1.01 -21.83 3.53
CA ILE A 313 -1.52 -22.74 2.49
C ILE A 313 -0.35 -23.47 1.80
N MET A 314 0.77 -22.78 1.57
CA MET A 314 1.98 -23.40 1.05
C MET A 314 2.50 -24.52 1.96
N ARG A 315 2.57 -24.31 3.28
CA ARG A 315 2.95 -25.39 4.22
C ARG A 315 2.02 -26.60 4.13
N ALA A 316 0.71 -26.37 4.01
CA ALA A 316 -0.26 -27.45 3.85
C ALA A 316 -0.04 -28.23 2.55
N LEU A 317 0.16 -27.53 1.42
CA LEU A 317 0.47 -28.12 0.12
C LEU A 317 1.75 -28.96 0.14
N MET A 318 2.80 -28.45 0.80
CA MET A 318 4.06 -29.17 0.97
C MET A 318 3.87 -30.44 1.82
N ALA A 319 3.12 -30.35 2.93
CA ALA A 319 2.86 -31.48 3.81
C ALA A 319 1.99 -32.57 3.15
N ASP A 320 0.95 -32.18 2.43
CA ASP A 320 -0.03 -33.10 1.85
C ASP A 320 0.44 -33.76 0.55
N PHE A 321 1.28 -33.08 -0.24
CA PHE A 321 1.68 -33.52 -1.57
C PHE A 321 3.20 -33.64 -1.76
N GLY A 322 4.01 -33.30 -0.75
CA GLY A 322 5.47 -33.36 -0.86
C GLY A 322 6.07 -32.34 -1.83
N PHE A 323 5.37 -31.24 -2.10
CA PHE A 323 5.88 -30.18 -2.96
C PHE A 323 7.07 -29.44 -2.34
N LYS A 324 7.94 -28.91 -3.21
CA LYS A 324 8.93 -27.90 -2.82
C LYS A 324 8.26 -26.53 -2.64
N ASP A 325 8.93 -25.62 -1.93
CA ASP A 325 8.45 -24.25 -1.66
C ASP A 325 8.00 -23.51 -2.92
N PHE A 326 8.79 -23.53 -3.99
CA PHE A 326 8.45 -22.84 -5.24
C PHE A 326 7.29 -23.50 -6.00
N GLN A 327 7.09 -24.81 -5.84
CA GLN A 327 5.98 -25.54 -6.46
C GLN A 327 4.67 -25.21 -5.74
N ALA A 328 4.71 -25.13 -4.40
CA ALA A 328 3.58 -24.64 -3.62
C ALA A 328 3.28 -23.17 -3.93
N ALA A 329 4.31 -22.32 -4.01
CA ALA A 329 4.16 -20.91 -4.37
C ALA A 329 3.54 -20.72 -5.76
N ALA A 330 3.88 -21.55 -6.73
CA ALA A 330 3.31 -21.54 -8.08
C ALA A 330 1.79 -21.81 -8.10
N ILE A 331 1.30 -22.70 -7.24
CA ILE A 331 -0.15 -22.92 -7.04
C ILE A 331 -0.79 -21.64 -6.48
N LEU A 332 -0.19 -21.05 -5.44
CA LEU A 332 -0.66 -19.79 -4.85
C LEU A 332 -0.59 -18.62 -5.84
N GLY A 333 0.32 -18.64 -6.79
CA GLY A 333 0.39 -17.66 -7.87
C GLY A 333 -0.83 -17.69 -8.79
N ASN A 334 -1.29 -18.89 -9.12
CA ASN A 334 -2.53 -19.09 -9.89
C ASN A 334 -3.75 -18.68 -9.07
N ILE A 335 -3.86 -19.17 -7.84
CA ILE A 335 -4.96 -18.82 -6.93
C ILE A 335 -5.01 -17.30 -6.71
N GLY A 336 -3.87 -16.65 -6.51
CA GLY A 336 -3.78 -15.20 -6.36
C GLY A 336 -4.35 -14.44 -7.56
N GLN A 337 -4.18 -14.96 -8.77
CA GLN A 337 -4.82 -14.40 -9.97
C GLN A 337 -6.31 -14.73 -10.06
N GLU A 338 -6.72 -15.96 -9.75
CA GLU A 338 -8.12 -16.40 -9.85
C GLU A 338 -9.02 -15.66 -8.86
N CYS A 339 -8.56 -15.49 -7.62
CA CYS A 339 -9.35 -14.91 -6.54
C CYS A 339 -8.85 -13.53 -6.08
N GLY A 340 -8.01 -12.85 -6.87
CA GLY A 340 -7.48 -11.52 -6.54
C GLY A 340 -6.73 -11.47 -5.21
N GLY A 341 -5.97 -12.51 -4.88
CA GLY A 341 -5.26 -12.64 -3.61
C GLY A 341 -6.19 -12.91 -2.42
N PHE A 342 -7.19 -13.78 -2.61
CA PHE A 342 -8.25 -14.15 -1.64
C PHE A 342 -9.31 -13.07 -1.39
N THR A 343 -9.45 -12.13 -2.31
CA THR A 343 -10.42 -11.04 -2.22
C THR A 343 -11.68 -11.25 -3.07
N LEU A 344 -11.66 -12.23 -3.96
CA LEU A 344 -12.71 -12.53 -4.94
C LEU A 344 -13.17 -13.99 -4.78
N PHE A 345 -14.24 -14.20 -4.01
CA PHE A 345 -14.76 -15.55 -3.75
C PHE A 345 -15.74 -16.05 -4.83
N GLN A 346 -16.33 -15.14 -5.60
CA GLN A 346 -17.38 -15.43 -6.57
C GLN A 346 -17.07 -14.61 -7.83
N GLU A 347 -17.22 -15.22 -9.01
CA GLU A 347 -17.01 -14.53 -10.28
C GLU A 347 -17.98 -13.37 -10.41
N ARG A 348 -17.45 -12.17 -10.69
CA ARG A 348 -18.21 -10.91 -10.64
C ARG A 348 -19.09 -10.67 -11.87
N HIS A 349 -18.70 -11.18 -13.04
CA HIS A 349 -19.42 -10.99 -14.32
C HIS A 349 -19.45 -12.28 -15.16
N PRO A 350 -20.18 -13.31 -14.72
CA PRO A 350 -20.27 -14.54 -15.49
C PRO A 350 -20.89 -14.29 -16.86
N ILE A 351 -20.20 -14.70 -17.92
CA ILE A 351 -20.69 -14.62 -19.31
C ILE A 351 -21.98 -15.45 -19.46
N SER A 352 -22.13 -16.52 -18.67
CA SER A 352 -23.37 -17.28 -18.53
C SER A 352 -23.39 -18.09 -17.23
N GLY A 353 -24.59 -18.47 -16.75
CA GLY A 353 -24.75 -19.28 -15.54
C GLY A 353 -24.38 -18.53 -14.26
N ARG A 354 -23.97 -19.29 -13.22
CA ARG A 354 -23.64 -18.74 -11.89
C ARG A 354 -22.17 -18.27 -11.77
N GLY A 355 -21.34 -18.50 -12.79
CA GLY A 355 -19.91 -18.18 -12.76
C GLY A 355 -19.05 -19.04 -11.84
N GLY A 356 -17.79 -18.65 -11.71
CA GLY A 356 -16.77 -19.21 -10.83
C GLY A 356 -17.06 -18.99 -9.35
N ILE A 357 -16.59 -19.91 -8.51
CA ILE A 357 -16.64 -19.79 -7.05
C ILE A 357 -15.34 -20.31 -6.43
N GLY A 358 -14.96 -19.76 -5.28
CA GLY A 358 -13.80 -20.19 -4.52
C GLY A 358 -12.46 -19.73 -5.06
N TRP A 359 -11.41 -20.22 -4.42
CA TRP A 359 -10.01 -19.86 -4.70
C TRP A 359 -9.60 -20.07 -6.15
N CYS A 360 -10.04 -21.18 -6.75
CA CYS A 360 -9.70 -21.55 -8.14
C CYS A 360 -10.81 -21.17 -9.13
N GLN A 361 -11.77 -20.32 -8.71
CA GLN A 361 -12.92 -19.92 -9.52
C GLN A 361 -13.62 -21.09 -10.23
N TRP A 362 -13.96 -22.15 -9.48
CA TRP A 362 -14.61 -23.34 -10.02
C TRP A 362 -15.90 -22.96 -10.75
N THR A 363 -15.96 -23.27 -12.05
CA THR A 363 -17.08 -22.94 -12.96
C THR A 363 -17.81 -24.20 -13.41
N ALA A 364 -19.02 -24.03 -13.97
CA ALA A 364 -19.84 -25.11 -14.54
C ALA A 364 -19.96 -26.34 -13.62
N ASP A 365 -19.63 -27.55 -14.09
CA ASP A 365 -19.73 -28.78 -13.30
C ASP A 365 -18.80 -28.78 -12.08
N ARG A 366 -17.62 -28.15 -12.17
CA ARG A 366 -16.70 -28.04 -11.02
C ARG A 366 -17.29 -27.20 -9.90
N ARG A 367 -18.08 -26.17 -10.22
CA ARG A 367 -18.85 -25.41 -9.22
C ARG A 367 -19.86 -26.29 -8.50
N VAL A 368 -20.64 -27.08 -9.25
CA VAL A 368 -21.65 -27.96 -8.67
C VAL A 368 -20.99 -28.99 -7.77
N ASN A 369 -19.85 -29.56 -8.20
CA ASN A 369 -19.06 -30.47 -7.39
C ASN A 369 -18.53 -29.82 -6.12
N TYR A 370 -18.06 -28.58 -6.20
CA TYR A 370 -17.60 -27.82 -5.03
C TYR A 370 -18.73 -27.60 -4.01
N GLU A 371 -19.87 -27.08 -4.45
CA GLU A 371 -21.03 -26.81 -3.59
C GLU A 371 -21.55 -28.11 -2.94
N ASN A 372 -21.60 -29.20 -3.71
CA ASN A 372 -21.95 -30.53 -3.20
C ASN A 372 -20.94 -31.02 -2.17
N PHE A 373 -19.65 -30.92 -2.45
CA PHE A 373 -18.58 -31.31 -1.52
C PHE A 373 -18.67 -30.54 -0.21
N CYS A 374 -18.89 -29.22 -0.26
CA CYS A 374 -19.06 -28.40 0.94
C CYS A 374 -20.29 -28.84 1.75
N ARG A 375 -21.44 -29.07 1.10
CA ARG A 375 -22.65 -29.54 1.76
C ARG A 375 -22.43 -30.91 2.43
N ASP A 376 -21.87 -31.86 1.70
CA ASP A 376 -21.73 -33.24 2.17
C ASP A 376 -20.69 -33.37 3.30
N ASN A 377 -19.73 -32.43 3.38
CA ASN A 377 -18.72 -32.36 4.42
C ASN A 377 -19.02 -31.31 5.51
N GLN A 378 -20.20 -30.68 5.49
CA GLN A 378 -20.60 -29.65 6.44
C GLN A 378 -19.59 -28.49 6.57
N LEU A 379 -19.03 -28.07 5.43
CA LEU A 379 -18.08 -26.97 5.35
C LEU A 379 -18.79 -25.70 4.89
N ASP A 380 -18.45 -24.56 5.49
CA ASP A 380 -18.81 -23.26 4.93
C ASP A 380 -18.07 -23.08 3.60
N PRO A 381 -18.78 -22.95 2.45
CA PRO A 381 -18.15 -22.74 1.16
C PRO A 381 -17.17 -21.56 1.20
N GLN A 382 -17.44 -20.47 1.91
CA GLN A 382 -16.54 -19.32 1.87
C GLN A 382 -15.24 -19.49 2.67
N SER A 383 -15.11 -20.58 3.44
CA SER A 383 -13.97 -20.81 4.31
C SER A 383 -12.72 -21.28 3.56
N ASP A 384 -11.55 -20.83 4.03
CA ASP A 384 -10.25 -21.31 3.54
C ASP A 384 -10.15 -22.85 3.64
N LYS A 385 -10.74 -23.42 4.70
CA LYS A 385 -10.83 -24.87 4.90
C LYS A 385 -11.62 -25.56 3.79
N ALA A 386 -12.77 -25.04 3.38
CA ALA A 386 -13.56 -25.62 2.29
C ALA A 386 -12.81 -25.58 0.96
N ASN A 387 -12.21 -24.44 0.64
CA ASN A 387 -11.49 -24.24 -0.61
C ASN A 387 -10.27 -25.15 -0.71
N TYR A 388 -9.44 -25.18 0.34
CA TYR A 388 -8.30 -26.08 0.40
C TYR A 388 -8.73 -27.56 0.35
N SER A 389 -9.76 -27.93 1.12
CA SER A 389 -10.22 -29.33 1.19
C SER A 389 -10.76 -29.82 -0.14
N PHE A 390 -11.48 -28.99 -0.89
CA PHE A 390 -11.96 -29.37 -2.21
C PHE A 390 -10.85 -29.43 -3.27
N MET A 391 -9.95 -28.44 -3.30
CA MET A 391 -8.77 -28.49 -4.18
C MET A 391 -7.94 -29.76 -3.90
N LYS A 392 -7.73 -30.09 -2.63
CA LYS A 392 -7.08 -31.33 -2.22
C LYS A 392 -7.86 -32.56 -2.70
N HIS A 393 -9.17 -32.58 -2.53
CA HIS A 393 -10.01 -33.65 -3.04
C HIS A 393 -9.86 -33.83 -4.56
N GLU A 394 -9.87 -32.74 -5.34
CA GLU A 394 -9.65 -32.79 -6.79
C GLU A 394 -8.26 -33.38 -7.13
N MET A 395 -7.21 -32.86 -6.49
CA MET A 395 -5.81 -33.26 -6.70
C MET A 395 -5.46 -34.65 -6.15
N THR A 396 -6.34 -35.30 -5.40
CA THR A 396 -6.12 -36.66 -4.88
C THR A 396 -7.05 -37.68 -5.52
N ASN A 397 -8.35 -37.36 -5.63
CA ASN A 397 -9.40 -38.36 -5.87
C ASN A 397 -10.04 -38.27 -7.26
N THR A 398 -9.74 -37.24 -8.04
CA THR A 398 -10.34 -37.04 -9.37
C THR A 398 -9.31 -37.23 -10.49
N SER A 399 -9.67 -36.84 -11.72
CA SER A 399 -8.73 -36.75 -12.85
C SER A 399 -7.64 -35.70 -12.63
N GLU A 400 -7.89 -34.67 -11.82
CA GLU A 400 -6.91 -33.59 -11.56
C GLU A 400 -5.67 -34.08 -10.81
N ARG A 401 -5.68 -35.27 -10.21
CA ARG A 401 -4.50 -35.87 -9.56
C ARG A 401 -3.25 -35.95 -10.45
N GLY A 402 -3.43 -35.97 -11.77
CA GLY A 402 -2.34 -35.94 -12.73
C GLY A 402 -1.48 -34.67 -12.66
N VAL A 403 -1.99 -33.56 -12.11
CA VAL A 403 -1.22 -32.32 -11.94
C VAL A 403 -0.11 -32.46 -10.89
N VAL A 404 -0.31 -33.30 -9.86
CA VAL A 404 0.62 -33.44 -8.73
C VAL A 404 1.97 -33.97 -9.18
N ALA A 405 1.99 -35.12 -9.87
CA ALA A 405 3.22 -35.73 -10.35
C ALA A 405 3.95 -34.82 -11.37
N ARG A 406 3.19 -34.07 -12.17
CA ARG A 406 3.75 -33.11 -13.14
C ARG A 406 4.38 -31.90 -12.46
N LEU A 407 3.73 -31.36 -11.41
CA LEU A 407 4.29 -30.27 -10.61
C LEU A 407 5.56 -30.72 -9.88
N GLN A 408 5.56 -31.91 -9.28
CA GLN A 408 6.73 -32.46 -8.59
C GLN A 408 7.97 -32.57 -9.51
N ALA A 409 7.75 -32.82 -10.81
CA ALA A 409 8.82 -32.91 -11.81
C ALA A 409 9.36 -31.54 -12.28
N THR A 410 8.70 -30.42 -11.95
CA THR A 410 9.20 -29.08 -12.31
C THR A 410 10.35 -28.63 -11.42
N THR A 411 11.27 -27.84 -11.98
CA THR A 411 12.47 -27.34 -11.28
C THR A 411 12.46 -25.84 -11.02
N GLU A 412 11.57 -25.08 -11.67
CA GLU A 412 11.54 -23.62 -11.63
C GLU A 412 10.13 -23.08 -11.34
N ILE A 413 10.02 -21.97 -10.60
CA ILE A 413 8.73 -21.38 -10.20
C ILE A 413 7.87 -20.97 -11.39
N ASN A 414 8.48 -20.41 -12.43
CA ASN A 414 7.75 -19.96 -13.63
C ASN A 414 7.16 -21.14 -14.40
N ALA A 415 7.93 -22.23 -14.54
CA ALA A 415 7.49 -23.45 -15.18
C ALA A 415 6.38 -24.16 -14.37
N ALA A 416 6.50 -24.19 -13.04
CA ALA A 416 5.46 -24.72 -12.16
C ALA A 416 4.17 -23.89 -12.24
N THR A 417 4.29 -22.56 -12.29
CA THR A 417 3.16 -21.64 -12.37
C THR A 417 2.40 -21.80 -13.68
N GLU A 418 3.12 -21.87 -14.79
CA GLU A 418 2.55 -22.12 -16.11
C GLU A 418 1.92 -23.53 -16.20
N LEU A 419 2.57 -24.54 -15.62
CA LEU A 419 2.06 -25.91 -15.64
C LEU A 419 0.74 -26.02 -14.88
N PHE A 420 0.65 -25.45 -13.68
CA PHE A 420 -0.61 -25.45 -12.93
C PHE A 420 -1.71 -24.67 -13.65
N MET A 421 -1.37 -23.51 -14.24
CA MET A 421 -2.30 -22.74 -15.07
C MET A 421 -2.85 -23.58 -16.24
N ARG A 422 -1.97 -24.24 -17.00
CA ARG A 422 -2.35 -24.98 -18.22
C ARG A 422 -3.10 -26.27 -17.92
N VAL A 423 -2.76 -26.95 -16.81
CA VAL A 423 -3.26 -28.29 -16.52
C VAL A 423 -4.46 -28.25 -15.58
N TYR A 424 -4.43 -27.40 -14.55
CA TYR A 424 -5.48 -27.35 -13.53
C TYR A 424 -6.50 -26.24 -13.79
N GLU A 425 -6.06 -24.99 -13.95
CA GLU A 425 -6.98 -23.84 -14.09
C GLU A 425 -7.61 -23.76 -15.48
N ARG A 426 -6.82 -24.00 -16.54
CA ARG A 426 -7.22 -23.91 -17.96
C ARG A 426 -8.02 -22.63 -18.27
N PRO A 427 -7.50 -21.44 -17.90
CA PRO A 427 -8.25 -20.20 -18.05
C PRO A 427 -8.39 -19.81 -19.52
N GLY A 428 -9.51 -19.16 -19.87
CA GLY A 428 -9.70 -18.59 -21.21
C GLY A 428 -8.69 -17.49 -21.54
N ILE A 429 -8.29 -16.69 -20.53
CA ILE A 429 -7.21 -15.70 -20.63
C ILE A 429 -6.08 -16.13 -19.69
N PRO A 430 -4.89 -16.48 -20.21
CA PRO A 430 -3.80 -17.01 -19.40
C PRO A 430 -3.32 -16.10 -18.26
N ALA A 431 -3.13 -14.79 -18.50
CA ALA A 431 -2.57 -13.86 -17.50
C ALA A 431 -1.30 -14.37 -16.79
N LEU A 432 -0.43 -15.08 -17.52
CA LEU A 432 0.69 -15.85 -16.96
C LEU A 432 1.67 -14.99 -16.16
N GLU A 433 2.01 -13.79 -16.64
CA GLU A 433 2.91 -12.87 -15.93
C GLU A 433 2.37 -12.48 -14.55
N LYS A 434 1.06 -12.16 -14.45
CA LYS A 434 0.42 -11.84 -13.17
C LYS A 434 0.47 -13.03 -12.20
N ARG A 435 0.23 -14.24 -12.71
CA ARG A 435 0.32 -15.48 -11.92
C ARG A 435 1.75 -15.69 -11.40
N GLN A 436 2.76 -15.43 -12.23
CA GLN A 436 4.17 -15.50 -11.84
C GLN A 436 4.52 -14.43 -10.79
N THR A 437 4.01 -13.20 -10.92
CA THR A 437 4.17 -12.15 -9.90
C THR A 437 3.56 -12.58 -8.55
N TRP A 438 2.34 -13.13 -8.56
CA TRP A 438 1.70 -13.66 -7.36
C TRP A 438 2.48 -14.85 -6.76
N ALA A 439 3.03 -15.73 -7.60
CA ALA A 439 3.86 -16.84 -7.17
C ALA A 439 5.13 -16.34 -6.46
N GLN A 440 5.80 -15.34 -7.03
CA GLN A 440 6.98 -14.74 -6.43
C GLN A 440 6.63 -14.03 -5.11
N ARG A 441 5.49 -13.35 -5.04
CA ARG A 441 4.99 -12.73 -3.80
C ARG A 441 4.72 -13.76 -2.70
N ALA A 442 4.12 -14.90 -3.06
CA ALA A 442 3.89 -16.01 -2.12
C ALA A 442 5.21 -16.61 -1.63
N LEU A 443 6.18 -16.84 -2.54
CA LEU A 443 7.49 -17.39 -2.19
C LEU A 443 8.30 -16.43 -1.28
N SER A 444 8.29 -15.12 -1.59
CA SER A 444 8.97 -14.11 -0.77
C SER A 444 8.35 -13.99 0.62
N ALA A 445 7.01 -14.04 0.73
CA ALA A 445 6.30 -14.07 2.00
C ALA A 445 6.62 -15.33 2.81
N PHE A 446 6.72 -16.48 2.15
CA PHE A 446 7.10 -17.74 2.78
C PHE A 446 8.55 -17.77 3.27
N LYS A 447 9.46 -17.07 2.58
CA LYS A 447 10.89 -16.96 2.92
C LYS A 447 11.24 -15.84 3.90
N GLY A 448 10.29 -14.97 4.28
CA GLY A 448 10.47 -13.98 5.34
C GLY A 448 11.18 -12.68 4.94
N ILE A 449 11.17 -12.31 3.66
CA ILE A 449 11.73 -11.01 3.21
C ILE A 449 10.64 -9.93 3.38
N GLY A 450 10.69 -9.16 4.49
CA GLY A 450 10.12 -7.80 4.55
C GLY A 450 8.77 -7.50 5.23
N THR A 451 8.12 -8.40 6.00
CA THR A 451 7.00 -8.05 6.95
C THR A 451 6.72 -9.22 7.92
N LEU A 452 5.99 -8.97 9.03
CA LEU A 452 5.68 -9.88 10.16
C LEU A 452 5.52 -11.36 9.76
N GLY A 453 6.40 -12.23 10.28
CA GLY A 453 6.20 -13.68 10.21
C GLY A 453 5.03 -14.15 11.08
N THR A 454 4.64 -15.43 10.97
CA THR A 454 3.59 -16.05 11.81
C THR A 454 3.82 -15.85 13.30
N ASP A 455 5.08 -15.90 13.73
CA ASP A 455 5.43 -15.70 15.13
C ASP A 455 5.33 -14.23 15.52
N ALA A 456 5.73 -13.29 14.67
CA ALA A 456 5.58 -11.86 14.93
C ALA A 456 4.10 -11.43 15.00
N GLN A 457 3.23 -12.03 14.19
CA GLN A 457 1.78 -11.82 14.28
C GLN A 457 1.18 -12.42 15.55
N THR A 458 1.59 -13.63 15.93
CA THR A 458 1.13 -14.27 17.17
C THR A 458 1.66 -13.53 18.40
N LEU A 459 2.91 -13.07 18.36
CA LEU A 459 3.50 -12.19 19.37
C LEU A 459 2.70 -10.89 19.50
N GLN A 460 2.28 -10.29 18.38
CA GLN A 460 1.40 -9.11 18.42
C GLN A 460 0.07 -9.39 19.12
N GLN A 461 -0.49 -10.59 18.99
CA GLN A 461 -1.68 -11.00 19.73
C GLN A 461 -1.39 -11.18 21.24
N GLN A 462 -0.27 -11.82 21.60
CA GLN A 462 0.13 -11.97 23.01
C GLN A 462 0.39 -10.62 23.68
N ILE A 463 0.98 -9.66 22.95
CA ILE A 463 1.16 -8.27 23.40
C ILE A 463 -0.19 -7.59 23.64
N ASN A 464 -1.13 -7.70 22.70
CA ASN A 464 -2.45 -7.09 22.83
C ASN A 464 -3.27 -7.72 23.97
N ALA A 465 -3.04 -9.00 24.27
CA ALA A 465 -3.64 -9.72 25.39
C ALA A 465 -2.98 -9.40 26.74
N GLY A 466 -1.98 -8.52 26.79
CA GLY A 466 -1.25 -8.17 28.02
C GLY A 466 -0.34 -9.29 28.54
N ARG A 467 -0.09 -10.33 27.75
CA ARG A 467 0.78 -11.47 28.13
C ARG A 467 2.26 -11.19 27.91
N ILE A 468 2.57 -10.18 27.10
CA ILE A 468 3.94 -9.67 26.91
C ILE A 468 3.89 -8.17 27.20
N ILE A 469 4.62 -7.76 28.24
CA ILE A 469 4.81 -6.36 28.61
C ILE A 469 6.29 -5.99 28.47
N PHE A 470 6.56 -4.69 28.40
CA PHE A 470 7.90 -4.18 28.08
C PHE A 470 8.31 -3.09 29.05
N ASP A 471 9.60 -3.03 29.38
CA ASP A 471 10.17 -1.93 30.18
C ASP A 471 10.23 -0.61 29.39
N SER A 472 10.21 -0.69 28.06
CA SER A 472 10.13 0.48 27.18
C SER A 472 9.30 0.18 25.93
N ALA A 473 8.76 1.23 25.32
CA ALA A 473 7.97 1.10 24.10
C ALA A 473 8.79 0.66 22.87
N THR A 474 10.12 0.85 22.89
CA THR A 474 11.00 0.49 21.76
C THR A 474 11.15 -1.01 21.59
N LEU A 475 11.19 -1.74 22.72
CA LEU A 475 11.35 -3.21 22.75
C LEU A 475 10.20 -3.93 22.03
N LYS A 476 8.99 -3.36 22.03
CA LYS A 476 7.87 -3.88 21.23
C LYS A 476 8.22 -3.91 19.74
N ASN A 477 8.77 -2.82 19.21
CA ASN A 477 9.10 -2.73 17.78
C ASN A 477 10.28 -3.63 17.43
N GLU A 478 11.25 -3.78 18.34
CA GLU A 478 12.38 -4.72 18.18
C GLU A 478 11.90 -6.16 18.11
N LEU A 479 11.04 -6.59 19.06
CA LEU A 479 10.49 -7.94 19.10
C LEU A 479 9.73 -8.29 17.82
N LEU A 480 8.98 -7.33 17.29
CA LEU A 480 8.18 -7.50 16.08
C LEU A 480 9.00 -7.34 14.79
N GLY A 481 10.29 -7.04 14.88
CA GLY A 481 11.17 -6.82 13.72
C GLY A 481 10.89 -5.51 12.97
N LEU A 482 10.12 -4.59 13.56
CA LEU A 482 9.68 -3.33 12.95
C LEU A 482 10.73 -2.21 13.04
N ASN A 483 11.88 -2.46 13.66
CA ASN A 483 12.71 -1.44 14.30
C ASN A 483 13.86 -0.74 13.54
N THR A 484 14.18 -0.86 12.26
CA THR A 484 15.49 -0.40 11.68
C THR A 484 16.78 -0.92 12.38
N GLY A 485 17.87 -1.13 11.63
CA GLY A 485 19.09 -1.74 12.19
C GLY A 485 18.96 -3.23 12.49
N THR A 486 19.71 -3.73 13.48
CA THR A 486 19.71 -5.15 13.89
C THR A 486 18.31 -5.65 14.20
N LYS A 487 17.96 -6.80 13.64
CA LYS A 487 16.64 -7.42 13.77
C LYS A 487 16.70 -8.62 14.70
N VAL A 488 15.68 -8.75 15.54
CA VAL A 488 15.41 -9.99 16.28
C VAL A 488 15.24 -11.14 15.29
N SER A 489 15.96 -12.23 15.50
CA SER A 489 15.91 -13.40 14.62
C SER A 489 14.55 -14.11 14.72
N PRO A 490 14.09 -14.79 13.64
CA PRO A 490 12.85 -15.57 13.71
C PRO A 490 12.87 -16.64 14.81
N LYS A 491 14.03 -17.26 15.07
CA LYS A 491 14.20 -18.22 16.17
C LYS A 491 13.99 -17.58 17.54
N LEU A 492 14.49 -16.36 17.74
CA LEU A 492 14.27 -15.63 18.98
C LEU A 492 12.80 -15.25 19.16
N GLN A 493 12.12 -14.83 18.07
CA GLN A 493 10.67 -14.61 18.08
C GLN A 493 9.90 -15.87 18.49
N ALA A 494 10.24 -17.02 17.93
CA ALA A 494 9.63 -18.31 18.26
C ALA A 494 9.84 -18.68 19.75
N LEU A 495 11.06 -18.46 20.28
CA LEU A 495 11.36 -18.70 21.69
C LEU A 495 10.51 -17.79 22.59
N VAL A 496 10.47 -16.48 22.34
CA VAL A 496 9.66 -15.53 23.13
C VAL A 496 8.18 -15.89 23.07
N LEU A 497 7.68 -16.28 21.89
CA LEU A 497 6.31 -16.72 21.72
C LEU A 497 6.02 -17.95 22.58
N LYS A 498 6.88 -18.96 22.53
CA LYS A 498 6.75 -20.17 23.35
C LYS A 498 6.73 -19.84 24.84
N ILE A 499 7.65 -19.00 25.30
CA ILE A 499 7.71 -18.57 26.70
C ILE A 499 6.41 -17.88 27.11
N SER A 500 5.91 -16.94 26.29
CA SER A 500 4.66 -16.21 26.59
C SER A 500 3.42 -17.11 26.73
N GLN A 501 3.46 -18.33 26.16
CA GLN A 501 2.39 -19.32 26.27
C GLN A 501 2.51 -20.19 27.53
N LEU A 502 3.72 -20.36 28.06
CA LEU A 502 4.00 -21.20 29.23
C LEU A 502 3.71 -20.50 30.56
N VAL A 503 3.81 -19.18 30.61
CA VAL A 503 3.54 -18.39 31.81
C VAL A 503 2.48 -17.31 31.55
N PRO A 504 1.81 -16.78 32.61
CA PRO A 504 0.72 -15.82 32.44
C PRO A 504 1.14 -14.51 31.77
N VAL A 505 2.26 -13.92 32.22
CA VAL A 505 2.81 -12.66 31.71
C VAL A 505 4.34 -12.75 31.71
N ILE A 506 4.99 -12.27 30.65
CA ILE A 506 6.42 -12.00 30.62
C ILE A 506 6.70 -10.51 30.48
N ARG A 507 7.75 -10.04 31.16
CA ARG A 507 8.26 -8.66 31.06
C ARG A 507 9.59 -8.67 30.32
N ILE A 508 9.63 -8.12 29.11
CA ILE A 508 10.87 -8.02 28.34
C ILE A 508 11.61 -6.73 28.72
N SER A 509 12.86 -6.87 29.16
CA SER A 509 13.72 -5.77 29.59
C SER A 509 14.84 -5.45 28.60
N SER A 510 15.20 -6.39 27.71
CA SER A 510 16.22 -6.16 26.67
C SER A 510 16.08 -7.12 25.48
N LEU A 511 16.38 -6.65 24.27
CA LEU A 511 16.41 -7.45 23.03
C LEU A 511 17.64 -7.12 22.19
N VAL A 512 17.70 -5.89 21.65
CA VAL A 512 18.82 -5.45 20.80
C VAL A 512 19.68 -4.44 21.56
N ARG A 513 21.01 -4.58 21.48
CA ARG A 513 21.99 -3.64 22.07
C ARG A 513 23.02 -3.19 21.05
N SER A 514 23.55 -1.99 21.23
CA SER A 514 24.73 -1.52 20.49
C SER A 514 26.02 -2.05 21.12
N GLY A 515 27.07 -2.26 20.30
CA GLY A 515 28.36 -2.79 20.75
C GLY A 515 28.83 -3.96 19.88
N THR A 516 29.80 -4.72 20.39
CA THR A 516 30.34 -5.91 19.72
C THR A 516 30.44 -7.09 20.70
N GLY A 517 30.25 -8.32 20.21
CA GLY A 517 30.55 -9.54 20.95
C GLY A 517 29.47 -10.05 21.92
N SER A 518 28.20 -9.63 21.77
CA SER A 518 27.07 -10.18 22.52
C SER A 518 25.95 -10.62 21.59
N HIS A 519 25.23 -11.69 21.94
CA HIS A 519 24.05 -12.16 21.22
C HIS A 519 22.96 -11.09 21.04
N HIS A 520 22.89 -10.08 21.91
CA HIS A 520 21.99 -8.92 21.73
C HIS A 520 22.37 -8.07 20.52
N THR A 521 23.66 -7.94 20.19
CA THR A 521 24.14 -7.15 19.04
C THR A 521 23.80 -7.83 17.70
N GLU A 522 23.48 -9.12 17.75
CA GLU A 522 23.10 -9.96 16.61
C GLU A 522 21.58 -10.19 16.53
N GLY A 523 20.81 -9.65 17.48
CA GLY A 523 19.37 -9.88 17.56
C GLY A 523 18.99 -11.32 17.92
N ARG A 524 19.88 -12.02 18.63
CA ARG A 524 19.69 -13.42 19.07
C ARG A 524 19.41 -13.59 20.55
N ALA A 525 19.44 -12.52 21.35
CA ALA A 525 19.15 -12.59 22.78
C ALA A 525 17.95 -11.79 23.26
N VAL A 526 17.36 -12.25 24.37
CA VAL A 526 16.30 -11.58 25.10
C VAL A 526 16.55 -11.68 26.61
N ASP A 527 16.33 -10.56 27.30
CA ASP A 527 16.28 -10.54 28.77
C ASP A 527 14.82 -10.43 29.20
N ILE A 528 14.42 -11.35 30.08
CA ILE A 528 13.08 -11.38 30.66
C ILE A 528 13.21 -11.05 32.15
N GLY A 529 12.62 -9.93 32.56
CA GLY A 529 12.57 -9.49 33.95
C GLY A 529 11.43 -10.13 34.75
N ASN A 530 11.47 -9.91 36.07
CA ASN A 530 10.57 -10.44 37.10
C ASN A 530 10.82 -11.91 37.46
N GLU A 531 11.71 -12.13 38.44
CA GLU A 531 12.10 -13.39 39.07
C GLU A 531 10.91 -14.28 39.51
N GLU A 532 9.73 -13.66 39.67
CA GLU A 532 8.46 -14.29 40.02
C GLU A 532 8.03 -15.41 39.06
N ILE A 533 8.40 -15.33 37.78
CA ILE A 533 8.07 -16.37 36.81
C ILE A 533 9.12 -17.48 36.73
N ALA A 534 10.34 -17.25 37.25
CA ALA A 534 11.48 -18.12 37.03
C ALA A 534 11.22 -19.53 37.60
N GLY A 535 10.60 -19.61 38.78
CA GLY A 535 10.24 -20.89 39.41
C GLY A 535 9.22 -21.71 38.60
N GLY A 536 8.34 -21.05 37.84
CA GLY A 536 7.38 -21.72 36.96
C GLY A 536 7.93 -22.01 35.55
N LEU A 537 8.78 -21.12 35.04
CA LEU A 537 9.30 -21.18 33.67
C LEU A 537 10.52 -22.12 33.54
N LEU A 538 11.52 -21.95 34.39
CA LEU A 538 12.82 -22.62 34.23
C LEU A 538 12.72 -24.15 34.28
N PRO A 539 11.92 -24.79 35.16
CA PRO A 539 11.73 -26.23 35.11
C PRO A 539 11.13 -26.74 33.79
N LEU A 540 10.39 -25.90 33.07
CA LEU A 540 9.75 -26.26 31.80
C LEU A 540 10.67 -26.07 30.60
N ILE A 541 11.63 -25.14 30.66
CA ILE A 541 12.43 -24.72 29.50
C ILE A 541 13.92 -25.07 29.61
N ALA A 542 14.47 -25.12 30.82
CA ALA A 542 15.90 -25.40 31.07
C ALA A 542 16.19 -26.90 31.19
N THR A 543 15.61 -27.70 30.27
CA THR A 543 15.87 -29.13 30.12
C THR A 543 16.66 -29.37 28.83
N ALA A 544 17.47 -30.43 28.77
CA ALA A 544 18.27 -30.73 27.58
C ALA A 544 17.40 -30.86 26.31
N ASP A 545 16.25 -31.52 26.42
CA ASP A 545 15.31 -31.70 25.30
C ASP A 545 14.74 -30.36 24.82
N GLN A 546 14.32 -29.49 25.74
CA GLN A 546 13.77 -28.18 25.36
C GLN A 546 14.83 -27.23 24.83
N VAL A 547 16.06 -27.27 25.37
CA VAL A 547 17.19 -26.49 24.85
C VAL A 547 17.46 -26.85 23.39
N VAL A 548 17.48 -28.14 23.05
CA VAL A 548 17.63 -28.60 21.65
C VAL A 548 16.40 -28.22 20.82
N GLN A 549 15.19 -28.48 21.32
CA GLN A 549 13.95 -28.25 20.58
C GLN A 549 13.73 -26.76 20.25
N LEU A 550 14.09 -25.87 21.18
CA LEU A 550 13.89 -24.44 21.05
C LEU A 550 15.14 -23.73 20.49
N GLY A 551 16.23 -24.47 20.25
CA GLY A 551 17.48 -23.92 19.74
C GLY A 551 18.10 -22.88 20.66
N ILE A 552 18.03 -23.10 21.98
CA ILE A 552 18.64 -22.23 22.99
C ILE A 552 20.16 -22.46 22.94
N ASP A 553 20.90 -21.40 22.65
CA ASP A 553 22.36 -21.36 22.62
C ASP A 553 22.88 -21.05 24.04
N GLU A 554 22.32 -20.04 24.68
CA GLU A 554 22.72 -19.59 26.02
C GLU A 554 21.47 -19.41 26.89
N LEU A 555 21.56 -19.85 28.16
CA LEU A 555 20.55 -19.58 29.19
C LEU A 555 21.27 -19.29 30.50
N ILE A 556 21.08 -18.09 31.03
CA ILE A 556 21.73 -17.64 32.27
C ILE A 556 20.69 -17.13 33.25
N PHE A 557 20.69 -17.72 34.45
CA PHE A 557 19.91 -17.27 35.59
C PHE A 557 20.62 -17.68 36.89
N ASP A 558 20.62 -16.81 37.89
CA ASP A 558 21.09 -17.16 39.23
C ASP A 558 20.03 -17.92 40.03
N ALA A 559 20.17 -19.25 40.12
CA ALA A 559 19.18 -20.07 40.81
C ALA A 559 19.12 -19.84 42.33
N ALA A 560 20.06 -19.10 42.94
CA ALA A 560 19.95 -18.68 44.34
C ALA A 560 18.69 -17.84 44.61
N ILE A 561 18.20 -17.12 43.59
CA ILE A 561 16.95 -16.36 43.63
C ILE A 561 15.73 -17.26 43.91
N LEU A 562 15.82 -18.53 43.50
CA LEU A 562 14.80 -19.56 43.77
C LEU A 562 15.16 -20.44 44.98
N HIS A 563 16.12 -20.00 45.80
CA HIS A 563 16.62 -20.73 46.97
C HIS A 563 17.22 -22.11 46.65
N GLU A 564 17.73 -22.28 45.43
CA GLU A 564 18.43 -23.51 45.04
C GLU A 564 19.87 -23.50 45.56
N ALA A 565 20.34 -24.65 46.04
CA ALA A 565 21.72 -24.79 46.54
C ALA A 565 22.76 -24.69 45.41
N ASP A 566 22.41 -25.18 44.22
CA ASP A 566 23.20 -25.04 43.01
C ASP A 566 22.75 -23.83 42.21
N ARG A 567 23.54 -22.75 42.25
CA ARG A 567 23.26 -21.50 41.51
C ARG A 567 23.23 -21.69 39.99
N ASN A 568 23.90 -22.71 39.47
CA ASN A 568 23.94 -23.02 38.04
C ASN A 568 22.88 -24.05 37.60
N LYS A 569 21.96 -24.43 38.50
CA LYS A 569 20.96 -25.49 38.26
C LYS A 569 20.28 -25.42 36.89
N PHE A 570 19.98 -24.22 36.40
CA PHE A 570 19.26 -24.03 35.14
C PHE A 570 20.15 -23.73 33.94
N ASN A 571 21.43 -23.41 34.10
CA ASN A 571 22.21 -22.71 33.08
C ASN A 571 22.72 -23.58 31.92
N PHE A 572 22.77 -22.99 30.74
CA PHE A 572 23.29 -23.58 29.51
C PHE A 572 24.18 -22.59 28.75
N ASP A 573 25.20 -23.12 28.08
CA ASP A 573 26.07 -22.39 27.15
C ASP A 573 26.36 -23.32 25.96
N GLN A 574 26.32 -22.76 24.75
CA GLN A 574 26.41 -23.49 23.48
C GLN A 574 25.46 -24.71 23.41
N GLY A 575 24.27 -24.57 23.98
CA GLY A 575 23.23 -25.61 24.04
C GLY A 575 23.52 -26.76 25.02
N ALA A 576 24.56 -26.67 25.85
CA ALA A 576 24.94 -27.69 26.83
C ALA A 576 24.88 -27.15 28.26
N LYS A 577 24.67 -28.03 29.26
CA LYS A 577 24.68 -27.63 30.67
C LYS A 577 26.03 -26.97 31.01
N HIS A 578 25.98 -25.82 31.67
CA HIS A 578 27.16 -25.01 31.91
C HIS A 578 27.18 -24.42 33.32
N ASN A 579 28.37 -24.37 33.92
CA ASN A 579 28.61 -23.75 35.22
C ASN A 579 29.30 -22.39 35.05
N PHE A 580 28.50 -21.32 35.02
CA PHE A 580 29.02 -19.96 34.98
C PHE A 580 29.67 -19.58 36.31
N ASN A 581 30.66 -18.69 36.25
CA ASN A 581 31.36 -18.18 37.43
C ASN A 581 30.48 -17.19 38.23
N GLU A 582 30.89 -16.88 39.45
CA GLU A 582 30.14 -15.98 40.34
C GLU A 582 29.91 -14.58 39.76
N SER A 583 30.87 -14.04 39.00
CA SER A 583 30.76 -12.72 38.38
C SER A 583 29.61 -12.69 37.37
N THR A 584 29.52 -13.70 36.50
CA THR A 584 28.42 -13.84 35.54
C THR A 584 27.09 -14.00 36.26
N LEU A 585 27.00 -14.88 37.26
CA LEU A 585 25.76 -15.11 38.00
C LEU A 585 25.27 -13.84 38.73
N ASN A 586 26.17 -13.09 39.34
CA ASN A 586 25.82 -11.84 40.03
C ASN A 586 25.27 -10.76 39.06
N GLN A 587 25.64 -10.80 37.78
CA GLN A 587 25.09 -9.90 36.75
C GLN A 587 23.70 -10.34 36.25
N HIS A 588 23.31 -11.58 36.50
CA HIS A 588 22.05 -12.20 36.03
C HIS A 588 21.12 -12.55 37.21
N GLY A 589 21.21 -11.78 38.30
CA GLY A 589 20.34 -11.96 39.47
C GLY A 589 18.94 -11.38 39.30
N ASN A 590 18.74 -10.41 38.39
CA ASN A 590 17.50 -9.65 38.26
C ASN A 590 16.71 -9.92 36.95
N HIS A 591 17.18 -10.86 36.12
CA HIS A 591 16.54 -11.25 34.87
C HIS A 591 16.95 -12.67 34.47
N ILE A 592 16.19 -13.29 33.57
CA ILE A 592 16.56 -14.52 32.88
C ILE A 592 17.08 -14.12 31.50
N HIS A 593 18.33 -14.49 31.20
CA HIS A 593 18.91 -14.29 29.88
C HIS A 593 18.71 -15.53 29.01
N PHE A 594 18.31 -15.31 27.77
CA PHE A 594 18.30 -16.34 26.73
C PHE A 594 18.98 -15.83 25.47
N ALA A 595 19.76 -16.69 24.82
CA ALA A 595 20.17 -16.53 23.43
C ALA A 595 19.80 -17.76 22.61
N VAL A 596 19.53 -17.57 21.31
CA VAL A 596 19.23 -18.67 20.37
C VAL A 596 20.36 -18.90 19.39
N LEU A 597 20.45 -20.11 18.86
CA LEU A 597 21.40 -20.48 17.81
C LEU A 597 21.21 -19.58 16.58
N ALA A 598 22.32 -19.26 15.91
CA ALA A 598 22.35 -18.47 14.68
C ALA A 598 21.43 -19.02 13.57
#